data_AF-A0A7W1FFW5-F1
#
_entry.id   AF-A0A7W1FFW5-F1
#
_cell.length_a   1.000
_cell.length_b   1.000
_cell.length_c   1.000
_cell.angle_alpha   90.00
_cell.angle_beta   90.00
_cell.angle_gamma   90.00
#
_symmetry.space_group_name_H-M   'P 1'
#
loop_
_entity.id
_entity.type
_entity.pdbx_description
1 polymer ?
#
loop_
_entity_poly.entity_id
_entity_poly.type
_entity_poly.pdbx_seq_one_letter_code
_entity_poly.pdbx_strand_id
1 'polypeptide(L)'
;MTGGPPVRGTKLTAWRVPPLWKNLQAGEASAPGNSKVLANQRRLLEATRATLDMVFADVREGLRETVGVDCELVVNELCSVALKLPEGTDTETVARAIDLENIEAWLDENNNVNIAVNPWYSTKDVDQTVLSAVKVIHVLLGIHASDAEALQPKTFGQKLVASIAEIMQIQTSEEKKRN
;
A
#
# COMPACT_ATOMS: atom_id res chain seq x y z
N MET A 1 28.33 -4.88 -21.57
CA MET A 1 27.25 -3.96 -21.96
C MET A 1 26.78 -3.24 -20.71
N THR A 2 26.95 -1.93 -20.69
CA THR A 2 26.65 -1.03 -19.57
C THR A 2 25.14 -0.75 -19.50
N GLY A 3 24.56 -0.79 -18.31
CA GLY A 3 23.25 -0.21 -18.03
C GLY A 3 23.07 -0.21 -16.51
N GLY A 4 23.54 0.80 -15.80
CA GLY A 4 22.91 2.12 -15.72
C GLY A 4 22.20 2.18 -14.35
N PRO A 5 22.19 3.33 -13.64
CA PRO A 5 21.49 3.46 -12.37
C PRO A 5 19.98 3.15 -12.55
N PRO A 6 19.28 2.72 -11.49
CA PRO A 6 17.89 2.25 -11.59
C PRO A 6 17.00 3.33 -12.22
N VAL A 7 16.20 2.92 -13.21
CA VAL A 7 15.26 3.80 -13.92
C VAL A 7 14.22 4.31 -12.92
N ARG A 8 14.32 5.59 -12.54
CA ARG A 8 13.14 6.37 -12.14
C ARG A 8 12.17 6.37 -13.32
N GLY A 9 10.92 5.96 -13.11
CA GLY A 9 9.83 6.40 -14.00
C GLY A 9 8.90 5.36 -14.63
N THR A 10 8.80 4.13 -14.13
CA THR A 10 7.65 3.28 -14.48
C THR A 10 6.67 3.27 -13.31
N LYS A 11 5.47 3.79 -13.55
CA LYS A 11 4.38 3.77 -12.57
C LYS A 11 3.96 2.32 -12.32
N LEU A 12 3.92 1.91 -11.06
CA LEU A 12 3.41 0.61 -10.65
C LEU A 12 1.88 0.62 -10.80
N THR A 13 1.35 -0.30 -11.60
CA THR A 13 -0.08 -0.35 -11.95
C THR A 13 -0.75 -1.60 -11.43
N ALA A 14 -2.03 -1.47 -11.15
CA ALA A 14 -2.86 -2.57 -10.66
C ALA A 14 -2.88 -3.70 -11.68
N TRP A 15 -2.84 -4.93 -11.18
CA TRP A 15 -3.04 -6.07 -12.05
C TRP A 15 -4.50 -6.13 -12.49
N ARG A 16 -4.71 -6.17 -13.80
CA ARG A 16 -6.03 -6.42 -14.41
C ARG A 16 -6.33 -7.92 -14.38
N VAL A 17 -7.34 -8.32 -13.61
CA VAL A 17 -7.74 -9.71 -13.48
C VAL A 17 -8.35 -10.19 -14.81
N PRO A 18 -7.82 -11.25 -15.45
CA PRO A 18 -8.36 -11.76 -16.70
C PRO A 18 -9.83 -12.19 -16.55
N PRO A 19 -10.73 -11.83 -17.48
CA PRO A 19 -12.15 -12.22 -17.41
C PRO A 19 -12.38 -13.73 -17.30
N LEU A 20 -11.51 -14.52 -17.95
CA LEU A 20 -11.56 -15.98 -17.87
C LEU A 20 -11.43 -16.50 -16.43
N TRP A 21 -10.72 -15.79 -15.56
CA TRP A 21 -10.52 -16.21 -14.18
C TRP A 21 -11.77 -16.03 -13.35
N LYS A 22 -12.60 -15.04 -13.65
CA LYS A 22 -13.95 -14.91 -13.06
C LYS A 22 -14.79 -16.16 -13.38
N ASN A 23 -14.78 -16.60 -14.63
CA ASN A 23 -15.52 -17.79 -15.07
C ASN A 23 -14.95 -19.09 -14.48
N LEU A 24 -13.62 -19.18 -14.33
CA LEU A 24 -12.95 -20.31 -13.67
C LEU A 24 -13.31 -20.39 -12.18
N GLN A 25 -13.35 -19.26 -11.48
CA GLN A 25 -13.72 -19.16 -10.06
C GLN A 25 -15.19 -19.47 -9.83
N ALA A 26 -16.08 -19.04 -10.74
CA ALA A 26 -17.50 -19.33 -10.69
C ALA A 26 -17.84 -20.79 -11.07
N GLY A 27 -16.87 -21.58 -11.55
CA GLY A 27 -17.09 -22.94 -12.03
C GLY A 27 -17.84 -23.01 -13.36
N GLU A 28 -18.01 -21.89 -14.05
CA GLU A 28 -18.79 -21.72 -15.29
C GLU A 28 -17.98 -22.09 -16.55
N ALA A 29 -16.68 -22.36 -16.39
CA ALA A 29 -15.82 -22.76 -17.49
C ALA A 29 -16.11 -24.22 -17.93
N SER A 30 -16.89 -24.38 -19.00
CA SER A 30 -17.14 -25.68 -19.64
C SER A 30 -15.94 -26.14 -20.46
N ALA A 31 -15.36 -27.29 -20.12
CA ALA A 31 -14.40 -27.98 -20.97
C ALA A 31 -14.68 -29.49 -20.97
N PRO A 32 -14.22 -30.24 -21.97
CA PRO A 32 -14.22 -31.70 -21.92
C PRO A 32 -13.55 -32.20 -20.63
N GLY A 33 -14.08 -33.25 -20.01
CA GLY A 33 -13.64 -33.75 -18.70
C GLY A 33 -12.16 -34.16 -18.61
N ASN A 34 -11.46 -34.29 -19.75
CA ASN A 34 -10.04 -34.59 -19.87
C ASN A 34 -9.18 -33.39 -20.36
N SER A 35 -9.73 -32.17 -20.34
CA SER A 35 -9.02 -30.98 -20.82
C SER A 35 -7.84 -30.63 -19.90
N LYS A 36 -6.63 -30.90 -20.37
CA LYS A 36 -5.38 -30.47 -19.72
C LYS A 36 -5.27 -28.94 -19.67
N VAL A 37 -5.89 -28.23 -20.61
CA VAL A 37 -5.87 -26.76 -20.65
C VAL A 37 -6.62 -26.17 -19.45
N LEU A 38 -7.82 -26.68 -19.17
CA LEU A 38 -8.62 -26.19 -18.05
C LEU A 38 -7.92 -26.49 -16.70
N ALA A 39 -7.35 -27.69 -16.57
CA ALA A 39 -6.59 -28.07 -15.37
C ALA A 39 -5.36 -27.16 -15.16
N ASN A 40 -4.61 -26.87 -16.22
CA ASN A 40 -3.46 -25.97 -16.15
C ASN A 40 -3.87 -24.52 -15.83
N GLN A 41 -4.99 -24.04 -16.37
CA GLN A 41 -5.52 -22.71 -16.07
C GLN A 41 -5.96 -22.58 -14.60
N ARG A 42 -6.59 -23.60 -14.03
CA ARG A 42 -6.93 -23.64 -12.59
C ARG A 42 -5.67 -23.60 -11.72
N ARG A 43 -4.68 -24.43 -12.04
CA ARG A 43 -3.40 -24.45 -11.31
C ARG A 43 -2.66 -23.11 -11.38
N LEU A 44 -2.68 -22.46 -12.55
CA LEU A 44 -2.09 -21.13 -12.71
C LEU A 44 -2.83 -20.08 -11.85
N LEU A 45 -4.16 -20.09 -11.88
CA LEU A 45 -4.99 -19.22 -11.04
C LEU A 45 -4.69 -19.40 -9.54
N GLU A 46 -4.60 -20.64 -9.08
CA GLU A 46 -4.23 -20.96 -7.68
C GLU A 46 -2.85 -20.42 -7.32
N ALA A 47 -1.85 -20.66 -8.17
CA ALA A 47 -0.49 -20.17 -7.96
C ALA A 47 -0.44 -18.64 -7.91
N THR A 48 -1.13 -17.96 -8.83
CA THR A 48 -1.14 -16.50 -8.86
C THR A 48 -1.88 -15.88 -7.68
N ARG A 49 -2.95 -16.51 -7.19
CA ARG A 49 -3.59 -16.09 -5.94
C ARG A 49 -2.63 -16.20 -4.77
N ALA A 50 -1.94 -17.33 -4.63
CA ALA A 50 -0.94 -17.49 -3.57
C ALA A 50 0.18 -16.44 -3.66
N THR A 51 0.63 -16.08 -4.87
CA THR A 51 1.61 -14.99 -5.03
C THR A 51 1.04 -13.62 -4.67
N LEU A 52 -0.19 -13.32 -5.06
CA LEU A 52 -0.86 -12.08 -4.70
C LEU A 52 -1.05 -11.96 -3.18
N ASP A 53 -1.41 -13.06 -2.50
CA ASP A 53 -1.56 -13.10 -1.05
C ASP A 53 -0.24 -12.82 -0.32
N MET A 54 0.89 -13.31 -0.86
CA MET A 54 2.23 -12.99 -0.32
C MET A 54 2.57 -11.50 -0.51
N VAL A 55 2.37 -10.96 -1.72
CA VAL A 55 2.57 -9.52 -1.99
C VAL A 55 1.71 -8.67 -1.05
N PHE A 56 0.45 -9.04 -0.87
CA PHE A 56 -0.45 -8.36 0.05
C PHE A 56 0.05 -8.43 1.50
N ALA A 57 0.48 -9.60 1.95
CA ALA A 57 0.99 -9.77 3.31
C ALA A 57 2.18 -8.86 3.59
N ASP A 58 3.13 -8.78 2.65
CA ASP A 58 4.32 -7.92 2.78
C ASP A 58 3.95 -6.43 2.77
N VAL A 59 3.05 -6.01 1.87
CA VAL A 59 2.56 -4.61 1.84
C VAL A 59 1.83 -4.25 3.13
N ARG A 60 0.95 -5.13 3.62
CA ARG A 60 0.20 -4.91 4.85
C ARG A 60 1.12 -4.80 6.05
N GLU A 61 2.09 -5.71 6.20
CA GLU A 61 3.01 -5.66 7.34
C GLU A 61 3.85 -4.38 7.28
N GLY A 62 4.40 -4.03 6.11
CA GLY A 62 5.18 -2.79 5.96
C GLY A 62 4.40 -1.52 6.32
N LEU A 63 3.12 -1.43 5.92
CA LEU A 63 2.23 -0.33 6.30
C LEU A 63 1.93 -0.33 7.81
N ARG A 64 1.62 -1.49 8.38
CA ARG A 64 1.27 -1.63 9.79
C ARG A 64 2.46 -1.28 10.70
N GLU A 65 3.64 -1.80 10.40
CA GLU A 65 4.86 -1.55 11.19
C GLU A 65 5.29 -0.08 11.13
N THR A 66 5.12 0.58 9.99
CA THR A 66 5.69 1.92 9.79
C THR A 66 4.74 3.05 10.19
N VAL A 67 3.45 2.93 9.87
CA VAL A 67 2.45 3.99 10.09
C VAL A 67 1.21 3.52 10.82
N GLY A 68 1.16 2.26 11.27
CA GLY A 68 0.00 1.73 12.02
C GLY A 68 -1.28 1.62 11.20
N VAL A 69 -1.22 1.73 9.87
CA VAL A 69 -2.37 1.62 8.98
C VAL A 69 -2.54 0.18 8.54
N ASP A 70 -3.69 -0.40 8.85
CA ASP A 70 -4.11 -1.69 8.35
C ASP A 70 -4.76 -1.56 6.96
N CYS A 71 -4.90 -2.68 6.25
CA CYS A 71 -5.47 -2.69 4.92
C CYS A 71 -6.07 -4.04 4.52
N GLU A 72 -6.86 -4.02 3.45
CA GLU A 72 -7.54 -5.21 2.93
C GLU A 72 -7.21 -5.42 1.45
N LEU A 73 -7.04 -6.69 1.07
CA LEU A 73 -6.85 -7.08 -0.32
C LEU A 73 -8.20 -7.02 -1.05
N VAL A 74 -8.25 -6.26 -2.14
CA VAL A 74 -9.41 -6.15 -3.02
C VAL A 74 -9.05 -6.78 -4.37
N VAL A 75 -9.79 -7.82 -4.75
CA VAL A 75 -9.59 -8.57 -6.00
C VAL A 75 -10.84 -8.47 -6.88
N ASN A 76 -10.92 -7.37 -7.65
CA ASN A 76 -12.02 -7.11 -8.58
C ASN A 76 -11.51 -7.15 -10.04
N GLU A 77 -11.92 -6.20 -10.90
CA GLU A 77 -11.30 -6.03 -12.22
C GLU A 77 -9.82 -5.62 -12.07
N LEU A 78 -9.54 -4.78 -11.07
CA LEU A 78 -8.21 -4.37 -10.66
C LEU A 78 -7.91 -4.94 -9.27
N CYS A 79 -6.68 -5.41 -9.09
CA CYS A 79 -6.18 -5.77 -7.76
C CYS A 79 -5.60 -4.55 -7.05
N SER A 80 -6.07 -4.34 -5.83
CA SER A 80 -5.62 -3.25 -4.98
C SER A 80 -5.55 -3.67 -3.52
N VAL A 81 -4.90 -2.82 -2.75
CA VAL A 81 -4.91 -2.83 -1.29
C VAL A 81 -5.68 -1.59 -0.85
N ALA A 82 -6.82 -1.80 -0.21
CA ALA A 82 -7.66 -0.73 0.33
C ALA A 82 -7.16 -0.35 1.73
N LEU A 83 -6.78 0.91 1.91
CA LEU A 83 -6.26 1.42 3.17
C LEU A 83 -7.39 1.68 4.18
N LYS A 84 -7.20 1.27 5.43
CA LYS A 84 -8.07 1.64 6.55
C LYS A 84 -7.56 2.94 7.17
N LEU A 85 -7.93 4.06 6.55
CA LEU A 85 -7.55 5.39 7.02
C LEU A 85 -8.46 5.86 8.16
N PRO A 86 -7.96 6.69 9.09
CA PRO A 86 -8.78 7.28 10.15
C PRO A 86 -9.94 8.10 9.60
N GLU A 87 -11.04 8.15 10.35
CA GLU A 87 -12.21 8.97 10.02
C GLU A 87 -11.83 10.46 9.87
N GLY A 88 -12.44 11.14 8.90
CA GLY A 88 -12.16 12.55 8.61
C GLY A 88 -10.87 12.79 7.79
N THR A 89 -10.17 11.74 7.38
CA THR A 89 -9.06 11.85 6.43
C THR A 89 -9.54 12.37 5.07
N ASP A 90 -8.81 13.33 4.49
CA ASP A 90 -9.00 13.73 3.09
C ASP A 90 -8.46 12.62 2.16
N THR A 91 -9.32 11.65 1.86
CA THR A 91 -8.96 10.47 1.07
C THR A 91 -8.61 10.82 -0.38
N GLU A 92 -9.22 11.87 -0.95
CA GLU A 92 -8.91 12.33 -2.31
C GLU A 92 -7.47 12.84 -2.40
N THR A 93 -7.07 13.70 -1.45
CA THR A 93 -5.70 14.22 -1.41
C THR A 93 -4.69 13.10 -1.15
N VAL A 94 -5.01 12.14 -0.27
CA VAL A 94 -4.14 10.97 -0.04
C VAL A 94 -3.99 10.12 -1.30
N ALA A 95 -5.09 9.72 -1.94
CA ALA A 95 -5.05 8.90 -3.16
C ALA A 95 -4.24 9.59 -4.26
N ARG A 96 -4.50 10.88 -4.51
CA ARG A 96 -3.77 11.69 -5.49
C ARG A 96 -2.29 11.81 -5.16
N ALA A 97 -1.94 12.00 -3.89
CA ALA A 97 -0.55 12.09 -3.48
C ALA A 97 0.19 10.75 -3.66
N ILE A 98 -0.43 9.62 -3.36
CA ILE A 98 0.14 8.29 -3.65
C ILE A 98 0.29 8.09 -5.16
N ASP A 99 -0.71 8.52 -5.94
CA ASP A 99 -0.68 8.42 -7.40
C ASP A 99 0.52 9.13 -8.04
N LEU A 100 0.92 10.26 -7.45
CA LEU A 100 2.10 11.05 -7.83
C LEU A 100 3.43 10.39 -7.43
N GLU A 101 3.43 9.40 -6.54
CA GLU A 101 4.62 8.64 -6.10
C GLU A 101 4.98 7.47 -7.01
N ASN A 102 4.50 7.49 -8.25
CA ASN A 102 4.66 6.44 -9.25
C ASN A 102 3.98 5.12 -8.87
N ILE A 103 2.88 5.18 -8.13
CA ILE A 103 2.05 4.02 -7.82
C ILE A 103 0.62 4.38 -8.07
N GLU A 104 -0.04 3.63 -8.96
CA GLU A 104 -1.45 3.86 -9.26
C GLU A 104 -2.29 3.77 -7.98
N ALA A 105 -3.03 4.83 -7.71
CA ALA A 105 -3.93 4.92 -6.57
C ALA A 105 -5.23 5.65 -6.97
N TRP A 106 -6.34 5.20 -6.39
CA TRP A 106 -7.67 5.72 -6.71
C TRP A 106 -8.60 5.61 -5.51
N LEU A 107 -9.78 6.24 -5.62
CA LEU A 107 -10.88 6.07 -4.69
C LEU A 107 -11.87 5.04 -5.23
N ASP A 108 -12.34 4.14 -4.37
CA ASP A 108 -13.50 3.31 -4.69
C ASP A 108 -14.82 4.07 -4.50
N GLU A 109 -15.95 3.38 -4.76
CA GLU A 109 -17.30 3.92 -4.61
C GLU A 109 -17.63 4.34 -3.17
N ASN A 110 -16.88 3.85 -2.19
CA ASN A 110 -17.04 4.15 -0.77
C ASN A 110 -16.01 5.18 -0.26
N ASN A 111 -15.29 5.86 -1.16
CA ASN A 111 -14.20 6.80 -0.85
C ASN A 111 -13.00 6.19 -0.12
N ASN A 112 -12.79 4.88 -0.18
CA ASN A 112 -11.58 4.26 0.35
C ASN A 112 -10.43 4.42 -0.63
N VAL A 113 -9.24 4.71 -0.09
CA VAL A 113 -8.01 4.80 -0.88
C VAL A 113 -7.54 3.40 -1.23
N ASN A 114 -7.44 3.14 -2.53
CA ASN A 114 -6.94 1.90 -3.10
C ASN A 114 -5.57 2.12 -3.71
N ILE A 115 -4.62 1.25 -3.39
CA ILE A 115 -3.26 1.24 -3.96
C ILE A 115 -3.10 0.01 -4.84
N ALA A 116 -2.60 0.19 -6.06
CA ALA A 116 -2.33 -0.89 -6.99
C ALA A 116 -1.38 -1.96 -6.43
N VAL A 117 -1.78 -3.22 -6.57
CA VAL A 117 -0.89 -4.37 -6.38
C VAL A 117 -0.96 -5.34 -7.54
N ASN A 118 0.11 -6.11 -7.72
CA ASN A 118 0.24 -7.06 -8.80
C ASN A 118 0.95 -8.32 -8.31
N PRO A 119 0.48 -9.53 -8.66
CA PRO A 119 1.16 -10.78 -8.30
C PRO A 119 2.59 -10.89 -8.83
N TRP A 120 2.98 -10.06 -9.81
CA TRP A 120 4.32 -10.07 -10.39
C TRP A 120 5.26 -9.00 -9.82
N TYR A 121 4.83 -8.26 -8.79
CA TYR A 121 5.71 -7.32 -8.10
C TYR A 121 6.93 -8.05 -7.53
N SER A 122 8.09 -7.51 -7.83
CA SER A 122 9.34 -7.89 -7.17
C SER A 122 9.38 -7.31 -5.75
N THR A 123 10.31 -7.78 -4.93
CA THR A 123 10.57 -7.18 -3.60
C THR A 123 10.79 -5.67 -3.68
N LYS A 124 11.44 -5.18 -4.75
CA LYS A 124 11.65 -3.73 -4.95
C LYS A 124 10.35 -2.98 -5.24
N ASP A 125 9.41 -3.60 -5.94
CA ASP A 125 8.11 -3.00 -6.24
C ASP A 125 7.22 -2.97 -5.00
N VAL A 126 7.32 -4.01 -4.16
CA VAL A 126 6.71 -4.05 -2.82
C VAL A 126 7.27 -2.95 -1.94
N ASP A 127 8.59 -2.82 -1.84
CA ASP A 127 9.25 -1.77 -1.05
C ASP A 127 8.84 -0.37 -1.54
N GLN A 128 8.83 -0.15 -2.85
CA GLN A 128 8.37 1.11 -3.44
C GLN A 128 6.91 1.38 -3.07
N THR A 129 6.05 0.36 -3.10
CA THR A 129 4.64 0.41 -2.67
C THR A 129 4.48 0.87 -1.24
N VAL A 130 5.18 0.20 -0.33
CA VAL A 130 5.14 0.55 1.10
C VAL A 130 5.70 1.96 1.31
N LEU A 131 6.90 2.27 0.81
CA LEU A 131 7.58 3.55 1.06
C LEU A 131 6.78 4.74 0.52
N SER A 132 6.19 4.60 -0.66
CA SER A 132 5.39 5.67 -1.28
C SER A 132 4.12 5.96 -0.46
N ALA A 133 3.41 4.90 -0.07
CA ALA A 133 2.21 5.01 0.75
C ALA A 133 2.52 5.56 2.15
N VAL A 134 3.54 5.01 2.82
CA VAL A 134 4.05 5.46 4.11
C VAL A 134 4.39 6.94 4.07
N LYS A 135 5.14 7.39 3.05
CA LYS A 135 5.54 8.80 2.94
C LYS A 135 4.34 9.72 2.90
N VAL A 136 3.34 9.38 2.08
CA VAL A 136 2.12 10.20 1.96
C VAL A 136 1.31 10.18 3.25
N ILE A 137 1.06 9.00 3.82
CA ILE A 137 0.31 8.83 5.07
C ILE A 137 1.00 9.60 6.20
N HIS A 138 2.32 9.45 6.32
CA HIS A 138 3.11 10.10 7.34
C HIS A 138 3.10 11.62 7.20
N VAL A 139 3.28 12.16 5.98
CA VAL A 139 3.31 13.61 5.76
C VAL A 139 1.92 14.23 5.93
N LEU A 140 0.89 13.63 5.34
CA LEU A 140 -0.46 14.22 5.31
C LEU A 140 -1.22 13.98 6.60
N LEU A 141 -1.12 12.78 7.18
CA LEU A 141 -1.85 12.43 8.40
C LEU A 141 -1.00 12.66 9.64
N GLY A 142 0.32 12.88 9.50
CA GLY A 142 1.26 13.00 10.63
C GLY A 142 1.18 11.83 11.61
N ILE A 143 0.76 10.67 11.12
CA ILE A 143 0.70 9.44 11.91
C ILE A 143 2.12 8.89 11.97
N HIS A 144 2.66 8.88 13.18
CA HIS A 144 3.88 8.14 13.51
C HIS A 144 3.43 6.85 14.20
N ALA A 145 4.13 5.73 14.01
CA ALA A 145 3.77 4.48 14.71
C ALA A 145 3.68 4.65 16.24
N SER A 146 4.40 5.63 16.81
CA SER A 146 4.34 6.02 18.23
C SER A 146 3.08 6.81 18.63
N ASP A 147 2.30 7.33 17.68
CA ASP A 147 1.05 8.06 17.90
C ASP A 147 -0.20 7.18 17.70
N ALA A 148 -0.04 5.92 17.26
CA ALA A 148 -1.16 5.01 16.97
C ALA A 148 -2.03 4.68 18.20
N GLU A 149 -1.50 4.84 19.42
CA GLU A 149 -2.27 4.72 20.67
C GLU A 149 -3.07 5.99 21.02
N ALA A 150 -2.80 7.12 20.36
CA ALA A 150 -3.46 8.40 20.58
C ALA A 150 -4.34 8.76 19.36
N LEU A 151 -5.50 8.12 19.26
CA LEU A 151 -6.57 8.36 18.27
C LEU A 151 -7.23 9.75 18.43
N GLN A 152 -6.44 10.82 18.34
CA GLN A 152 -6.89 12.19 18.13
C GLN A 152 -6.03 12.79 17.00
N PRO A 153 -6.60 13.11 15.83
CA PRO A 153 -5.83 13.71 14.74
C PRO A 153 -5.25 15.05 15.20
N LYS A 154 -3.93 15.12 15.38
CA LYS A 154 -3.22 16.36 15.68
C LYS A 154 -3.20 17.23 14.42
N THR A 155 -3.70 18.45 14.52
CA THR A 155 -3.56 19.49 13.48
C THR A 155 -2.09 19.77 13.19
N PHE A 156 -1.78 20.32 12.02
CA PHE A 156 -0.40 20.72 11.67
C PHE A 156 0.22 21.63 12.74
N GLY A 157 -0.57 22.57 13.29
CA GLY A 157 -0.11 23.44 14.38
C GLY A 157 0.27 22.67 15.64
N GLN A 158 -0.52 21.66 16.04
CA GLN A 158 -0.21 20.82 17.20
C GLN A 158 1.04 19.97 16.98
N LYS A 159 1.25 19.47 15.75
CA LYS A 159 2.46 18.73 15.38
C LYS A 159 3.70 19.62 15.42
N LEU A 160 3.61 20.82 14.85
CA LEU A 160 4.71 21.80 14.87
C LEU A 160 5.10 22.18 16.30
N VAL A 161 4.11 22.41 17.17
CA VAL A 161 4.35 22.71 18.59
C VAL A 161 5.01 21.54 19.31
N ALA A 162 4.59 20.30 19.04
CA ALA A 162 5.21 19.11 19.62
C ALA A 162 6.67 18.94 19.20
N SER A 163 6.98 19.12 17.91
CA SER A 163 8.36 19.05 17.41
C SER A 163 9.25 20.16 17.98
N ILE A 164 8.72 21.39 18.12
CA ILE A 164 9.46 22.48 18.77
C ILE A 164 9.75 22.14 20.24
N ALA A 165 8.78 21.57 20.96
CA ALA A 165 8.95 21.17 22.34
C ALA A 165 10.00 20.06 22.51
N GLU A 166 10.04 19.06 21.63
CA GLU A 166 11.08 18.03 21.62
C GLU A 166 12.47 18.61 21.34
N ILE A 167 12.60 19.49 20.35
CA ILE A 167 13.88 20.17 20.03
C ILE A 167 14.38 20.96 21.24
N MET A 168 13.48 21.68 21.93
CA MET A 168 13.84 22.44 23.13
C MET A 168 14.27 21.51 24.28
N GLN A 169 13.61 20.37 24.48
CA GLN A 169 14.02 19.39 25.48
C GLN A 169 15.39 18.78 25.18
N ILE A 170 15.68 18.47 23.92
CA ILE A 170 16.98 17.97 23.48
C ILE A 170 18.06 19.01 23.80
N GLN A 171 17.86 20.28 23.40
CA GLN A 171 18.81 21.36 23.67
C GLN A 171 19.07 21.54 25.16
N THR A 172 18.02 21.53 25.98
CA THR A 172 18.14 21.66 27.45
C THR A 172 18.89 20.48 28.07
N SER A 173 18.71 19.27 27.52
CA SER A 173 19.40 18.07 28.00
C SER A 173 20.88 18.05 27.61
N GLU A 174 21.24 18.62 26.46
CA GLU A 174 22.62 18.77 26.02
C GLU A 174 23.36 19.87 26.78
N GLU A 175 22.70 20.98 27.09
CA GLU A 175 23.27 22.03 27.95
C GLU A 175 23.53 21.53 29.38
N LYS A 176 22.63 20.71 29.94
CA LYS A 176 22.85 20.08 31.25
C LYS A 176 23.96 19.03 31.26
N LYS A 177 24.31 18.43 30.12
CA LYS A 177 25.46 17.52 30.01
C LYS A 177 26.79 18.26 29.83
N ARG A 178 26.76 19.54 29.45
CA ARG A 178 27.95 20.38 29.23
C ARG A 178 28.37 21.18 30.47
N ASN A 179 27.52 21.28 31.48
CA ASN A 179 27.80 21.90 32.78
C ASN A 179 27.98 20.83 33.86
#